data_AF-C4P828-F1
#
_entry.id   AF-C4P828-F1
#
_cell.length_a   1.000
_cell.length_b   1.000
_cell.length_c   1.000
_cell.angle_alpha   90.00
_cell.angle_beta   90.00
_cell.angle_gamma   90.00
#
_symmetry.space_group_name_H-M   'P 1'
#
loop_
_entity.id
_entity.type
_entity.pdbx_description
1 polymer ?
#
loop_
_entity_poly.entity_id
_entity_poly.type
_entity_poly.pdbx_seq_one_letter_code
_entity_poly.pdbx_strand_id
1 'polypeptide(L)'
;LDYANGEMASIRGDKLTMDILEKIIRAENDYCLTQYEAYPTVAESHFGGSVRAACAAAGCGSAVACATGLAQPTLSAWSLSMLGHYERIGRLGFYGYDLQDQCTAP
;
A
#
# COMPACT_ATOMS: atom_id res chain seq x y z
N LEU A 1 0.41 -8.99 7.94
CA LEU A 1 1.17 -9.86 8.85
C LEU A 1 0.75 -11.32 8.67
N ASP A 2 -0.55 -11.62 8.47
CA ASP A 2 -1.04 -12.99 8.23
C ASP A 2 -0.91 -13.50 6.78
N TYR A 3 -0.82 -12.62 5.78
CA TYR A 3 -0.65 -12.96 4.35
C TYR A 3 0.69 -13.64 4.01
N ALA A 4 1.60 -13.74 4.97
CA ALA A 4 2.87 -14.44 4.83
C ALA A 4 2.86 -15.81 5.57
N ASN A 5 1.70 -16.35 5.98
CA ASN A 5 1.61 -17.59 6.76
C ASN A 5 2.50 -17.58 8.03
N GLY A 6 2.76 -16.42 8.63
CA GLY A 6 3.70 -16.27 9.75
C GLY A 6 5.19 -16.35 9.36
N GLU A 7 5.52 -16.58 8.09
CA GLU A 7 6.89 -16.59 7.54
C GLU A 7 7.39 -15.17 7.18
N MET A 8 7.04 -14.15 7.96
CA MET A 8 7.70 -12.83 7.83
C MET A 8 9.10 -12.87 8.47
N ALA A 9 9.89 -13.84 8.03
CA ALA A 9 11.27 -14.00 8.38
C ALA A 9 12.11 -13.13 7.45
N SER A 10 12.32 -11.87 7.85
CA SER A 10 13.45 -11.02 7.46
C SER A 10 13.85 -11.12 5.97
N ILE A 11 13.02 -10.60 5.07
CA ILE A 11 13.37 -10.51 3.64
C ILE A 11 14.47 -9.45 3.48
N ARG A 12 15.71 -9.90 3.29
CA ARG A 12 16.93 -9.08 3.19
C ARG A 12 17.92 -9.68 2.20
N GLY A 13 18.87 -8.86 1.73
CA GLY A 13 19.93 -9.30 0.82
C GLY A 13 19.35 -9.87 -0.48
N ASP A 14 19.88 -11.00 -0.93
CA ASP A 14 19.52 -11.64 -2.21
C ASP A 14 18.04 -12.06 -2.31
N LYS A 15 17.34 -12.20 -1.17
CA LYS A 15 15.91 -12.51 -1.13
C LYS A 15 15.02 -11.28 -1.34
N LEU A 16 15.58 -10.07 -1.23
CA LEU A 16 14.84 -8.83 -1.43
C LEU A 16 14.75 -8.52 -2.93
N THR A 17 13.74 -9.10 -3.58
CA THR A 17 13.45 -8.86 -5.01
C THR A 17 12.17 -8.05 -5.16
N MET A 18 12.07 -7.23 -6.22
CA MET A 18 10.85 -6.46 -6.52
C MET A 18 9.62 -7.36 -6.68
N ASP A 19 9.73 -8.54 -7.28
CA ASP A 19 8.62 -9.48 -7.43
C ASP A 19 7.97 -9.88 -6.10
N ILE A 20 8.77 -10.04 -5.05
CA ILE A 20 8.28 -10.39 -3.72
C ILE A 20 7.63 -9.16 -3.06
N LEU A 21 8.26 -7.99 -3.20
CA LEU A 21 7.70 -6.74 -2.68
C LEU A 21 6.35 -6.43 -3.33
N GLU A 22 6.26 -6.49 -4.66
CA GLU A 22 5.01 -6.25 -5.38
C GLU A 22 3.90 -7.22 -4.97
N LYS A 23 4.21 -8.49 -4.74
CA LYS A 23 3.22 -9.46 -4.24
C LYS A 23 2.64 -9.03 -2.89
N ILE A 24 3.48 -8.62 -1.95
CA ILE A 24 3.05 -8.15 -0.63
C ILE A 24 2.23 -6.86 -0.77
N ILE A 25 2.73 -5.89 -1.54
CA ILE A 25 2.09 -4.58 -1.72
C ILE A 25 0.73 -4.74 -2.39
N ARG A 26 0.64 -5.51 -3.49
CA ARG A 26 -0.62 -5.72 -4.21
C ARG A 26 -1.64 -6.45 -3.35
N ALA A 27 -1.24 -7.49 -2.61
CA ALA A 27 -2.13 -8.21 -1.70
C ALA A 27 -2.69 -7.30 -0.60
N GLU A 28 -1.84 -6.48 0.04
CA GLU A 28 -2.27 -5.54 1.07
C GLU A 28 -3.17 -4.43 0.49
N ASN A 29 -2.79 -3.86 -0.65
CA ASN A 29 -3.58 -2.81 -1.31
C ASN A 29 -4.96 -3.33 -1.70
N ASP A 30 -5.03 -4.54 -2.26
CA ASP A 30 -6.28 -5.19 -2.61
C ASP A 30 -7.14 -5.47 -1.39
N TYR A 31 -6.54 -5.94 -0.29
CA TYR A 31 -7.25 -6.14 0.97
C TYR A 31 -7.86 -4.82 1.47
N CYS A 32 -7.06 -3.75 1.59
CA CYS A 32 -7.51 -2.44 2.06
C CYS A 32 -8.66 -1.88 1.23
N LEU A 33 -8.54 -1.92 -0.10
CA LEU A 33 -9.58 -1.38 -0.99
C LEU A 33 -10.85 -2.22 -0.97
N THR A 34 -10.71 -3.54 -0.85
CA THR A 34 -11.86 -4.44 -0.68
C THR A 34 -12.61 -4.17 0.64
N GLN A 35 -11.94 -3.72 1.71
CA GLN A 35 -12.64 -3.35 2.94
C GLN A 35 -13.56 -2.14 2.75
N TYR A 36 -13.14 -1.14 1.97
CA TYR A 36 -14.00 0.02 1.66
C TYR A 36 -15.20 -0.37 0.79
N GLU A 37 -15.05 -1.37 -0.07
CA GLU A 37 -16.14 -1.90 -0.91
C GLU A 37 -17.09 -2.80 -0.10
N ALA A 38 -16.56 -3.64 0.79
CA ALA A 38 -17.34 -4.58 1.59
C ALA A 38 -18.10 -3.91 2.73
N TYR A 39 -17.57 -2.82 3.30
CA TYR A 39 -18.14 -2.12 4.45
C TYR A 39 -18.42 -0.64 4.13
N PRO A 40 -19.65 -0.31 3.68
CA PRO A 40 -20.00 1.06 3.31
C PRO A 40 -19.79 2.09 4.43
N THR A 41 -19.97 1.69 5.69
CA THR A 41 -19.74 2.56 6.85
C THR A 41 -18.27 2.96 7.02
N VAL A 42 -17.34 2.13 6.57
CA VAL A 42 -15.90 2.45 6.55
C VAL A 42 -15.61 3.47 5.44
N ALA A 43 -16.21 3.29 4.27
CA ALA A 43 -16.10 4.25 3.17
C ALA A 43 -16.74 5.60 3.50
N GLU A 44 -17.84 5.61 4.27
CA GLU A 44 -18.47 6.83 4.80
C GLU A 44 -17.61 7.50 5.88
N SER A 45 -17.05 6.73 6.82
CA SER A 45 -16.15 7.26 7.85
C SER A 45 -14.91 7.90 7.23
N HIS A 46 -14.37 7.26 6.20
CA HIS A 46 -13.28 7.77 5.37
C HIS A 46 -13.83 8.36 4.07
N PHE A 47 -14.80 9.29 4.16
CA PHE A 47 -15.49 9.84 2.98
C PHE A 47 -14.53 10.53 1.99
N GLY A 48 -13.43 11.11 2.48
CA GLY A 48 -12.42 11.75 1.66
C GLY A 48 -11.51 10.75 0.95
N GLY A 49 -11.23 10.98 -0.33
CA GLY A 49 -10.30 10.13 -1.09
C GLY A 49 -8.89 10.11 -0.50
N SER A 50 -8.40 11.26 0.00
CA SER A 50 -7.07 11.38 0.59
C SER A 50 -6.87 10.55 1.85
N VAL A 51 -7.89 10.42 2.71
CA VAL A 51 -7.77 9.58 3.91
C VAL A 51 -7.77 8.10 3.53
N ARG A 52 -8.57 7.69 2.53
CA ARG A 52 -8.53 6.31 2.02
C ARG A 52 -7.18 5.97 1.41
N ALA A 53 -6.65 6.86 0.57
CA ALA A 53 -5.35 6.71 -0.06
C ALA A 53 -4.22 6.60 0.97
N ALA A 54 -4.19 7.52 1.94
CA ALA A 54 -3.20 7.51 3.02
C ALA A 54 -3.27 6.23 3.86
N CYS A 55 -4.47 5.79 4.25
CA CYS A 55 -4.64 4.58 5.04
C CYS A 55 -4.20 3.32 4.29
N ALA A 56 -4.56 3.17 3.01
CA ALA A 56 -4.16 2.03 2.19
C ALA A 56 -2.63 1.99 1.99
N ALA A 57 -2.02 3.12 1.67
CA ALA A 57 -0.57 3.23 1.48
C ALA A 57 0.21 3.02 2.79
N ALA A 58 -0.31 3.51 3.92
CA ALA A 58 0.25 3.23 5.24
C ALA A 58 0.19 1.74 5.60
N GLY A 59 -0.91 1.05 5.24
CA GLY A 59 -1.03 -0.41 5.39
C GLY A 59 0.03 -1.15 4.58
N CYS A 60 0.15 -0.84 3.29
CA CYS A 60 1.17 -1.39 2.39
C CYS A 60 2.60 -1.13 2.88
N GLY A 61 2.89 0.09 3.29
CA GLY A 61 4.17 0.47 3.87
C GLY A 61 4.48 -0.32 5.13
N SER A 62 3.51 -0.44 6.04
CA SER A 62 3.68 -1.20 7.28
C SER A 62 3.93 -2.70 7.01
N ALA A 63 3.23 -3.28 6.04
CA ALA A 63 3.44 -4.66 5.61
C ALA A 63 4.90 -4.89 5.15
N VAL A 64 5.42 -4.01 4.29
CA VAL A 64 6.79 -4.11 3.78
C VAL A 64 7.83 -3.78 4.84
N ALA A 65 7.57 -2.79 5.70
CA ALA A 65 8.43 -2.43 6.81
C ALA A 65 8.60 -3.59 7.78
N CYS A 66 7.51 -4.26 8.15
CA CYS A 66 7.59 -5.43 9.00
C CYS A 66 8.28 -6.61 8.30
N ALA A 67 8.19 -6.74 6.97
CA ALA A 67 8.72 -7.90 6.25
C ALA A 67 10.23 -7.79 6.00
N THR A 68 10.71 -6.58 5.80
CA THR A 68 12.10 -6.29 5.44
C THR A 68 12.91 -5.70 6.60
N GLY A 69 12.24 -4.95 7.48
CA GLY A 69 12.89 -4.08 8.47
C GLY A 69 13.67 -2.92 7.85
N LEU A 70 13.33 -2.50 6.63
CA LEU A 70 14.04 -1.48 5.86
C LEU A 70 13.10 -0.33 5.46
N ALA A 71 13.59 0.91 5.55
CA ALA A 71 12.80 2.10 5.21
C ALA A 71 12.65 2.30 3.69
N GLN A 72 13.68 1.99 2.89
CA GLN A 72 13.64 2.27 1.45
C GLN A 72 12.56 1.46 0.70
N PRO A 73 12.44 0.13 0.88
CA PRO A 73 11.35 -0.63 0.26
C PRO A 73 9.97 -0.21 0.77
N THR A 74 9.90 0.28 2.01
CA THR A 74 8.67 0.80 2.61
C THR A 74 8.17 2.06 1.88
N LEU A 75 9.08 2.95 1.48
CA LEU A 75 8.72 4.12 0.68
C LEU A 75 8.26 3.71 -0.73
N SER A 76 8.92 2.73 -1.35
CA SER A 76 8.45 2.17 -2.64
C SER A 76 7.07 1.52 -2.53
N ALA A 77 6.77 0.88 -1.40
CA ALA A 77 5.47 0.29 -1.12
C ALA A 77 4.34 1.35 -1.03
N TRP A 78 4.64 2.48 -0.42
CA TRP A 78 3.73 3.62 -0.37
C TRP A 78 3.38 4.10 -1.78
N SER A 79 4.40 4.40 -2.59
CA SER A 79 4.19 4.94 -3.95
C SER A 79 3.45 3.94 -4.85
N LEU A 80 3.78 2.65 -4.78
CA LEU A 80 3.08 1.62 -5.56
C LEU A 80 1.62 1.43 -5.10
N SER A 81 1.33 1.56 -3.80
CA SER A 81 -0.05 1.54 -3.31
C SER A 81 -0.86 2.69 -3.89
N MET A 82 -0.30 3.90 -3.97
CA MET A 82 -0.97 5.06 -4.57
C MET A 82 -1.32 4.85 -6.05
N LEU A 83 -0.38 4.29 -6.83
CA LEU A 83 -0.62 3.95 -8.24
C LEU A 83 -1.73 2.90 -8.39
N GLY A 84 -1.65 1.79 -7.64
CA GLY A 84 -2.67 0.74 -7.69
C GLY A 84 -4.04 1.20 -7.18
N HIS A 85 -4.07 2.10 -6.21
CA HIS A 85 -5.31 2.72 -5.73
C HIS A 85 -5.97 3.55 -6.84
N TYR A 86 -5.19 4.42 -7.50
CA TYR A 86 -5.68 5.22 -8.60
C TYR A 86 -6.20 4.35 -9.76
N GLU A 87 -5.46 3.29 -10.12
CA GLU A 87 -5.84 2.35 -11.19
C GLU A 87 -7.16 1.63 -10.88
N ARG A 88 -7.38 1.18 -9.63
CA ARG A 88 -8.59 0.43 -9.26
C ARG A 88 -9.87 1.27 -9.30
N ILE A 89 -9.84 2.50 -8.78
CA ILE A 89 -11.06 3.29 -8.54
C ILE A 89 -11.15 4.59 -9.35
N GLY A 90 -10.13 4.93 -10.13
CA GLY A 90 -10.10 6.13 -10.98
C GLY A 90 -10.06 7.45 -10.22
N ARG A 91 -9.72 7.42 -8.92
CA ARG A 91 -9.59 8.60 -8.05
C ARG A 91 -8.59 8.29 -6.94
N LEU A 92 -7.99 9.34 -6.39
CA LEU A 92 -7.10 9.24 -5.24
C LEU A 92 -7.46 10.30 -4.20
N GLY A 93 -6.63 11.31 -4.00
CA GLY A 93 -6.86 12.39 -3.05
C GLY A 93 -7.38 13.69 -3.66
N PHE A 94 -7.26 14.77 -2.89
CA PHE A 94 -7.53 16.13 -3.35
C PHE A 94 -6.56 16.57 -4.46
N TYR A 95 -6.81 17.74 -5.04
CA TYR A 95 -5.95 18.31 -6.07
C TYR A 95 -4.51 18.56 -5.60
N GLY A 96 -3.53 17.89 -6.21
CA GLY A 96 -2.12 17.97 -5.81
C GLY A 96 -1.76 17.08 -4.62
N TYR A 97 -2.69 16.22 -4.15
CA TYR A 97 -2.41 15.23 -3.10
C TYR A 97 -1.24 14.32 -3.47
N ASP A 98 -1.17 13.88 -4.73
CA ASP A 98 -0.22 12.91 -5.22
C ASP A 98 1.07 13.51 -5.80
N LEU A 99 1.33 14.80 -5.59
CA LEU A 99 2.54 15.43 -6.11
C LEU A 99 3.81 14.69 -5.67
N GLN A 100 3.89 14.32 -4.38
CA GLN A 100 5.01 13.54 -3.86
C GLN A 100 5.00 12.09 -4.38
N ASP A 101 3.82 11.51 -4.57
CA ASP A 101 3.66 10.10 -4.93
C ASP A 101 4.07 9.86 -6.39
N GLN A 102 3.78 10.81 -7.28
CA GLN A 102 4.25 10.80 -8.67
C GLN A 102 5.76 11.06 -8.79
N CYS A 103 6.33 11.90 -7.91
CA CYS A 103 7.77 12.16 -7.91
C CYS A 103 8.60 10.99 -7.36
N THR A 104 8.00 10.08 -6.61
CA THR A 104 8.68 8.97 -5.94
C THR A 104 8.37 7.62 -6.57
N ALA A 105 7.43 7.57 -7.51
CA ALA A 105 7.15 6.39 -8.31
C ALA A 105 8.41 5.97 -9.11
N PRO A 106 8.81 4.68 -9.05
CA PRO A 106 9.97 4.16 -9.78
C PRO A 106 9.76 4.09 -11.29
#